data_AF-A0A1B6LVF6-F1
#
_entry.id   AF-A0A1B6LVF6-F1
#
_cell.length_a   1.000
_cell.length_b   1.000
_cell.length_c   1.000
_cell.angle_alpha   90.00
_cell.angle_beta   90.00
_cell.angle_gamma   90.00
#
_symmetry.space_group_name_H-M   'P 1'
#
loop_
_entity.id
_entity.type
_entity.pdbx_description
1 polymer ?
#
loop_
_entity_poly.entity_id
_entity_poly.type
_entity_poly.pdbx_seq_one_letter_code
_entity_poly.pdbx_strand_id
1 'polypeptide(L)'
;MGYVEEAVMSSTRAVEFDRAGQLEVASYYYREAARLLELAYKHGPENGEKPNWWQKAQEYKDRAEALNRQRLESQEQQAQSAEQLKLQRCRFMLSQALDADEAGDKDTAVELYTQAVELSLTARSETSDSEIHQKLTALARQALERAENLKGIRQTQKLSSVQEGDSATTTADSAPSSPPADSAKARPTNTIIRNSANNTRPPLHRGSSAHLKVSGKDTYSEEEKRVLLSTSKINQIDYVPFMSVDLSERFQYAIPFTDKDGMLALAAKQKRDFTRWARPEEFCSEPKMVQGAHVDCFSIKQTVVSDCSFVASLAVSALYEKRFGRRLVTSIIYPRNRNKEPIYNPFGKYMVKLHLNGVPRKVIIDDYLPLGRYGELLCSYSTNKNELWISLLEKAYMKVMGGYDFPGSNSNIDLHALT
;
A
#
# COMPACT_ATOMS: atom_id res chain seq x y z
N MET A 1 -18.28 -37.32 -44.72
CA MET A 1 -17.34 -36.20 -44.95
C MET A 1 -17.44 -35.14 -43.85
N GLY A 2 -18.65 -34.69 -43.45
CA GLY A 2 -18.83 -33.60 -42.46
C GLY A 2 -17.91 -33.58 -41.23
N TYR A 3 -17.77 -34.68 -40.47
CA TYR A 3 -16.98 -34.67 -39.22
C TYR A 3 -15.53 -34.19 -39.36
N VAL A 4 -14.86 -34.44 -40.49
CA VAL A 4 -13.47 -33.99 -40.70
C VAL A 4 -13.43 -32.49 -41.02
N GLU A 5 -14.39 -31.99 -41.78
CA GLU A 5 -14.53 -30.58 -42.13
C GLU A 5 -14.90 -29.73 -40.91
N GLU A 6 -15.83 -30.23 -40.08
CA GLU A 6 -16.16 -29.65 -38.77
C GLU A 6 -14.95 -29.66 -37.82
N ALA A 7 -14.18 -30.75 -37.77
CA ALA A 7 -12.95 -30.80 -36.97
C ALA A 7 -11.88 -29.80 -37.42
N VAL A 8 -11.75 -29.57 -38.74
CA VAL A 8 -10.87 -28.52 -39.28
C VAL A 8 -11.36 -27.13 -38.86
N MET A 9 -12.66 -26.82 -38.98
CA MET A 9 -13.21 -25.55 -38.51
C MET A 9 -13.01 -25.33 -37.00
N SER A 10 -13.27 -26.35 -36.19
CA SER A 10 -13.08 -26.30 -34.73
C SER A 10 -11.61 -26.13 -34.35
N SER A 11 -10.69 -26.87 -34.98
CA SER A 11 -9.26 -26.73 -34.69
C SER A 11 -8.67 -25.40 -35.17
N THR A 12 -9.13 -24.83 -36.28
CA THR A 12 -8.73 -23.47 -36.71
C THR A 12 -9.13 -22.44 -35.66
N ARG A 13 -10.38 -22.46 -35.18
CA ARG A 13 -10.83 -21.59 -34.07
C ARG A 13 -10.03 -21.83 -32.79
N ALA A 14 -9.74 -23.08 -32.45
CA ALA A 14 -8.94 -23.41 -31.28
C ALA A 14 -7.57 -22.74 -31.31
N VAL A 15 -6.86 -22.78 -32.45
CA VAL A 15 -5.56 -22.12 -32.66
C VAL A 15 -5.67 -20.60 -32.59
N GLU A 16 -6.75 -19.99 -33.11
CA GLU A 16 -7.00 -18.55 -33.00
C GLU A 16 -7.17 -18.11 -31.54
N PHE A 17 -8.00 -18.82 -30.77
CA PHE A 17 -8.22 -18.51 -29.35
C PHE A 17 -7.00 -18.81 -28.47
N ASP A 18 -6.22 -19.84 -28.79
CA ASP A 18 -4.95 -20.17 -28.14
C ASP A 18 -3.93 -19.03 -28.32
N ARG A 19 -3.75 -18.56 -29.56
CA ARG A 19 -2.90 -17.39 -29.88
C ARG A 19 -3.40 -16.09 -29.24
N ALA A 20 -4.71 -15.95 -29.04
CA ALA A 20 -5.32 -14.81 -28.35
C ALA A 20 -5.27 -14.93 -26.81
N GLY A 21 -4.70 -16.01 -26.26
CA GLY A 21 -4.61 -16.25 -24.81
C GLY A 21 -5.94 -16.63 -24.13
N GLN A 22 -7.00 -16.94 -24.89
CA GLN A 22 -8.31 -17.31 -24.37
C GLN A 22 -8.35 -18.81 -24.03
N LEU A 23 -7.58 -19.22 -23.02
CA LEU A 23 -7.28 -20.62 -22.69
C LEU A 23 -8.52 -21.53 -22.55
N GLU A 24 -9.61 -21.02 -21.96
CA GLU A 24 -10.85 -21.78 -21.77
C GLU A 24 -11.58 -22.05 -23.09
N VAL A 25 -11.74 -21.01 -23.91
CA VAL A 25 -12.40 -21.12 -25.23
C VAL A 25 -11.55 -21.99 -26.17
N ALA A 26 -10.22 -21.83 -26.14
CA ALA A 26 -9.29 -22.67 -26.89
C ALA A 26 -9.38 -24.16 -26.46
N SER A 27 -9.34 -24.45 -25.16
CA SER A 27 -9.47 -25.81 -24.62
C SER A 27 -10.79 -26.48 -25.01
N TYR A 28 -11.89 -25.73 -25.02
CA TYR A 28 -13.19 -26.22 -25.51
C TYR A 28 -13.13 -26.62 -27.00
N TYR A 29 -12.65 -25.73 -27.88
CA TYR A 29 -12.60 -26.02 -29.32
C TYR A 29 -11.61 -27.13 -29.69
N TYR A 30 -10.48 -27.26 -28.98
CA TYR A 30 -9.58 -28.41 -29.15
C TYR A 30 -10.24 -29.74 -28.74
N ARG A 31 -11.01 -29.76 -27.64
CA ARG A 31 -11.77 -30.97 -27.24
C ARG A 31 -12.82 -31.35 -28.27
N GLU A 32 -13.55 -30.38 -28.83
CA GLU A 32 -14.55 -30.68 -29.85
C GLU A 32 -13.89 -31.14 -31.16
N ALA A 33 -12.79 -30.52 -31.59
CA ALA A 33 -12.00 -30.98 -32.74
C ALA A 33 -11.49 -32.42 -32.56
N ALA A 34 -10.99 -32.77 -31.37
CA ALA A 34 -10.59 -34.14 -31.04
C ALA A 34 -11.76 -35.13 -31.09
N ARG A 35 -12.90 -34.78 -30.48
CA ARG A 35 -14.12 -35.58 -30.49
C ARG A 35 -14.63 -35.84 -31.91
N LEU A 36 -14.62 -34.82 -32.76
CA LEU A 36 -15.02 -34.93 -34.17
C LEU A 36 -14.07 -35.82 -34.98
N LEU A 37 -12.76 -35.74 -34.74
CA LEU A 37 -11.78 -36.67 -35.33
C LEU A 37 -11.95 -38.12 -34.83
N GLU A 38 -12.31 -38.34 -33.57
CA GLU A 38 -12.64 -39.68 -33.05
C GLU A 38 -13.93 -40.25 -33.66
N LEU A 39 -14.93 -39.40 -33.91
CA LEU A 39 -16.14 -39.79 -34.66
C LEU A 39 -15.82 -40.11 -36.12
N ALA A 40 -14.95 -39.33 -36.76
CA ALA A 40 -14.44 -39.60 -38.11
C ALA A 40 -13.64 -40.92 -38.17
N TYR A 41 -12.83 -41.22 -37.16
CA TYR A 41 -12.12 -42.50 -37.05
C TYR A 41 -13.08 -43.70 -36.94
N LYS A 42 -14.10 -43.60 -36.07
CA LYS A 42 -15.09 -44.66 -35.82
C LYS A 42 -16.05 -44.92 -36.98
N HIS A 43 -16.53 -43.86 -37.64
CA HIS A 43 -17.59 -43.94 -38.65
C HIS A 43 -17.14 -43.59 -40.08
N GLY A 44 -15.86 -43.25 -40.27
CA GLY A 44 -15.30 -42.94 -41.58
C GLY A 44 -14.92 -44.17 -42.41
N PRO A 45 -14.76 -43.99 -43.74
CA PRO A 45 -14.35 -45.06 -44.66
C PRO A 45 -12.96 -45.59 -44.29
N GLU A 46 -12.70 -46.87 -44.51
CA GLU A 46 -11.38 -47.48 -44.29
C GLU A 46 -10.38 -47.02 -45.36
N ASN A 47 -9.76 -45.87 -45.10
CA ASN A 47 -8.66 -45.32 -45.87
C ASN A 47 -7.38 -45.25 -45.00
N GLY A 48 -6.22 -45.03 -45.64
CA GLY A 48 -4.93 -44.90 -44.96
C GLY A 48 -4.78 -43.67 -44.06
N GLU A 49 -5.81 -42.81 -43.96
CA GLU A 49 -5.79 -41.58 -43.17
C GLU A 49 -6.32 -41.77 -41.74
N LYS A 50 -7.03 -42.87 -41.45
CA LYS A 50 -7.55 -43.17 -40.11
C LYS A 50 -6.49 -43.04 -38.99
N PRO A 51 -5.25 -43.55 -39.12
CA PRO A 51 -4.21 -43.36 -38.11
C PRO A 51 -3.89 -41.88 -37.85
N ASN A 52 -3.86 -41.05 -38.91
CA ASN A 52 -3.56 -39.61 -38.81
C ASN A 52 -4.68 -38.85 -38.08
N TRP A 53 -5.94 -39.22 -38.30
CA TRP A 53 -7.07 -38.61 -37.57
C TRP A 53 -7.03 -38.97 -36.08
N TRP A 54 -6.72 -40.23 -35.76
CA TRP A 54 -6.57 -40.65 -34.36
C TRP A 54 -5.39 -39.97 -33.67
N GLN A 55 -4.23 -39.87 -34.33
CA GLN A 55 -3.07 -39.16 -33.80
C GLN A 55 -3.38 -37.68 -33.54
N LYS A 56 -3.97 -36.96 -34.50
CA LYS A 56 -4.38 -35.56 -34.31
C LYS A 56 -5.43 -35.38 -33.21
N ALA A 57 -6.32 -36.37 -33.02
CA ALA A 57 -7.27 -36.33 -31.93
C ALA A 57 -6.57 -36.39 -30.55
N GLN A 58 -5.50 -37.17 -30.41
CA GLN A 58 -4.68 -37.17 -29.19
C GLN A 58 -3.92 -35.85 -29.03
N GLU A 59 -3.27 -35.34 -30.10
CA GLU A 59 -2.55 -34.05 -30.05
C GLU A 59 -3.46 -32.89 -29.61
N TYR A 60 -4.72 -32.86 -30.06
CA TYR A 60 -5.71 -31.87 -29.61
C TYR A 60 -6.22 -32.12 -28.18
N LYS A 61 -6.32 -33.36 -27.71
CA LYS A 61 -6.61 -33.67 -26.29
C LYS A 61 -5.48 -33.20 -25.38
N ASP A 62 -4.24 -33.57 -25.70
CA ASP A 62 -3.04 -33.18 -24.96
C ASP A 62 -2.92 -31.66 -24.88
N ARG A 63 -3.15 -30.94 -25.99
CA ARG A 63 -3.16 -29.47 -25.99
C ARG A 63 -4.29 -28.90 -25.13
N ALA A 64 -5.51 -29.44 -25.22
CA ALA A 64 -6.63 -28.98 -24.40
C ALA A 64 -6.41 -29.22 -22.89
N GLU A 65 -5.77 -30.32 -22.51
CA GLU A 65 -5.38 -30.63 -21.14
C GLU A 65 -4.26 -29.72 -20.64
N ALA A 66 -3.24 -29.45 -21.46
CA ALA A 66 -2.18 -28.50 -21.14
C ALA A 66 -2.74 -27.08 -20.90
N LEU A 67 -3.64 -26.59 -21.78
CA LEU A 67 -4.32 -25.31 -21.62
C LEU A 67 -5.18 -25.25 -20.34
N ASN A 68 -5.89 -26.34 -20.01
CA ASN A 68 -6.68 -26.39 -18.78
C ASN A 68 -5.80 -26.44 -17.52
N ARG A 69 -4.65 -27.14 -17.57
CA ARG A 69 -3.67 -27.16 -16.49
C ARG A 69 -3.08 -25.76 -16.26
N GLN A 70 -2.63 -25.09 -17.32
CA GLN A 70 -2.13 -23.71 -17.26
C GLN A 70 -3.18 -22.75 -16.70
N ARG A 71 -4.46 -22.94 -17.02
CA ARG A 71 -5.57 -22.16 -16.43
C ARG A 71 -5.72 -22.42 -14.94
N LEU A 72 -5.71 -23.68 -14.49
CA LEU A 72 -5.81 -24.04 -13.08
C LEU A 72 -4.62 -23.51 -12.28
N GLU A 73 -3.39 -23.69 -12.78
CA GLU A 73 -2.16 -23.13 -12.17
C GLU A 73 -2.25 -21.59 -12.05
N SER A 74 -2.78 -20.91 -13.06
CA SER A 74 -3.00 -19.45 -13.02
C SER A 74 -4.05 -19.05 -11.97
N GLN A 75 -5.14 -19.82 -11.85
CA GLN A 75 -6.19 -19.59 -10.84
C GLN A 75 -5.69 -19.85 -9.42
N GLU A 76 -4.91 -20.91 -9.20
CA GLU A 76 -4.29 -21.23 -7.91
C GLU A 76 -3.27 -20.15 -7.49
N GLN A 77 -2.40 -19.71 -8.41
CA GLN A 77 -1.47 -18.60 -8.15
C GLN A 77 -2.21 -17.29 -7.82
N GLN A 78 -3.31 -16.99 -8.54
CA GLN A 78 -4.12 -15.81 -8.27
C GLN A 78 -4.84 -15.90 -6.92
N ALA A 79 -5.34 -17.08 -6.54
CA ALA A 79 -5.96 -17.31 -5.23
C ALA A 79 -4.94 -17.17 -4.08
N GLN A 80 -3.76 -17.80 -4.20
CA GLN A 80 -2.68 -17.68 -3.22
C GLN A 80 -2.21 -16.22 -3.06
N SER A 81 -2.08 -15.49 -4.17
CA SER A 81 -1.77 -14.04 -4.15
C SER A 81 -2.86 -13.24 -3.40
N ALA A 82 -4.14 -13.55 -3.66
CA ALA A 82 -5.26 -12.88 -2.99
C ALA A 82 -5.33 -13.20 -1.47
N GLU A 83 -5.07 -14.43 -1.05
CA GLU A 83 -4.99 -14.80 0.38
C GLU A 83 -3.81 -14.12 1.08
N GLN A 84 -2.63 -14.12 0.45
CA GLN A 84 -1.45 -13.42 0.94
C GLN A 84 -1.67 -11.90 1.05
N LEU A 85 -2.39 -11.31 0.11
CA LEU A 85 -2.79 -9.90 0.13
C LEU A 85 -3.75 -9.59 1.29
N LYS A 86 -4.75 -10.45 1.57
CA LYS A 86 -5.61 -10.31 2.76
C LYS A 86 -4.78 -10.33 4.05
N LEU A 87 -3.80 -11.24 4.15
CA LEU A 87 -2.86 -11.28 5.28
C LEU A 87 -2.01 -10.00 5.39
N GLN A 88 -1.54 -9.44 4.27
CA GLN A 88 -0.83 -8.15 4.27
C GLN A 88 -1.72 -7.00 4.75
N ARG A 89 -2.98 -6.92 4.30
CA ARG A 89 -3.95 -5.91 4.78
C ARG A 89 -4.20 -6.02 6.28
N CYS A 90 -4.36 -7.24 6.81
CA CYS A 90 -4.50 -7.48 8.25
C CYS A 90 -3.26 -7.03 9.04
N ARG A 91 -2.05 -7.37 8.56
CA ARG A 91 -0.77 -6.96 9.17
C ARG A 91 -0.58 -5.44 9.17
N PHE A 92 -0.86 -4.78 8.05
CA PHE A 92 -0.79 -3.32 7.94
C PHE A 92 -1.72 -2.64 8.96
N MET A 93 -2.96 -3.13 9.05
CA MET A 93 -3.97 -2.56 9.95
C MET A 93 -3.62 -2.78 11.42
N LEU A 94 -3.05 -3.94 11.77
CA LEU A 94 -2.51 -4.18 13.11
C LEU A 94 -1.32 -3.25 13.42
N SER A 95 -0.42 -3.01 12.46
CA SER A 95 0.69 -2.06 12.65
C SER A 95 0.19 -0.65 12.97
N GLN A 96 -0.82 -0.15 12.23
CA GLN A 96 -1.42 1.16 12.49
C GLN A 96 -2.06 1.22 13.90
N ALA A 97 -2.73 0.14 14.33
CA ALA A 97 -3.30 0.05 15.67
C ALA A 97 -2.21 0.08 16.78
N LEU A 98 -1.10 -0.64 16.56
CA LEU A 98 0.07 -0.62 17.45
C LEU A 98 0.72 0.77 17.52
N ASP A 99 0.88 1.46 16.38
CA ASP A 99 1.46 2.80 16.32
C ASP A 99 0.58 3.84 17.06
N ALA A 100 -0.75 3.76 16.94
CA ALA A 100 -1.68 4.62 17.68
C ALA A 100 -1.70 4.35 19.19
N ASP A 101 -1.61 3.09 19.59
CA ASP A 101 -1.53 2.63 20.98
C ASP A 101 -0.26 3.16 21.67
N GLU A 102 0.89 3.03 21.01
CA GLU A 102 2.17 3.57 21.49
C GLU A 102 2.21 5.11 21.49
N ALA A 103 1.48 5.77 20.58
CA ALA A 103 1.29 7.22 20.60
C ALA A 103 0.38 7.71 21.75
N GLY A 104 -0.29 6.79 22.46
CA GLY A 104 -1.19 7.09 23.57
C GLY A 104 -2.62 7.48 23.17
N ASP A 105 -2.94 7.42 21.87
CA ASP A 105 -4.31 7.65 21.36
C ASP A 105 -5.14 6.37 21.51
N LYS A 106 -5.66 6.16 22.72
CA LYS A 106 -6.40 4.95 23.09
C LYS A 106 -7.69 4.76 22.29
N ASP A 107 -8.40 5.85 21.99
CA ASP A 107 -9.71 5.77 21.33
C ASP A 107 -9.53 5.33 19.87
N THR A 108 -8.60 5.97 19.15
CA THR A 108 -8.22 5.54 17.80
C THR A 108 -7.62 4.13 17.81
N ALA A 109 -6.68 3.81 18.70
CA ALA A 109 -6.07 2.49 18.78
C ALA A 109 -7.12 1.37 18.96
N VAL A 110 -8.09 1.58 19.86
CA VAL A 110 -9.20 0.65 20.09
C VAL A 110 -10.08 0.45 18.84
N GLU A 111 -10.39 1.52 18.10
CA GLU A 111 -11.12 1.41 16.82
C GLU A 111 -10.32 0.57 15.81
N LEU A 112 -9.04 0.88 15.64
CA LEU A 112 -8.13 0.22 14.69
C LEU A 112 -7.94 -1.27 15.03
N TYR A 113 -7.75 -1.64 16.30
CA TYR A 113 -7.69 -3.05 16.70
C TYR A 113 -9.02 -3.78 16.48
N THR A 114 -10.16 -3.13 16.76
CA THR A 114 -11.48 -3.75 16.56
C THR A 114 -11.70 -4.09 15.09
N GLN A 115 -11.38 -3.15 14.19
CA GLN A 115 -11.37 -3.38 12.74
C GLN A 115 -10.35 -4.48 12.36
N ALA A 116 -9.17 -4.52 12.97
CA ALA A 116 -8.14 -5.51 12.66
C ALA A 116 -8.57 -6.93 13.04
N VAL A 117 -9.30 -7.10 14.15
CA VAL A 117 -9.95 -8.37 14.52
C VAL A 117 -10.99 -8.76 13.47
N GLU A 118 -11.92 -7.86 13.12
CA GLU A 118 -12.97 -8.11 12.14
C GLU A 118 -12.41 -8.53 10.78
N LEU A 119 -11.47 -7.75 10.23
CA LEU A 119 -10.81 -8.05 8.96
C LEU A 119 -10.06 -9.39 9.00
N SER A 120 -9.38 -9.70 10.12
CA SER A 120 -8.67 -10.97 10.27
C SER A 120 -9.61 -12.17 10.37
N LEU A 121 -10.79 -12.01 11.00
CA LEU A 121 -11.80 -13.07 11.09
C LEU A 121 -12.48 -13.33 9.74
N THR A 122 -12.85 -12.28 9.00
CA THR A 122 -13.41 -12.38 7.64
C THR A 122 -12.41 -13.02 6.68
N ALA A 123 -11.16 -12.52 6.65
CA ALA A 123 -10.10 -13.11 5.84
C ALA A 123 -9.89 -14.60 6.18
N ARG A 124 -9.94 -14.96 7.46
CA ARG A 124 -9.79 -16.35 7.92
C ARG A 124 -10.94 -17.26 7.45
N SER A 125 -12.18 -16.77 7.40
CA SER A 125 -13.30 -17.56 6.86
C SER A 125 -13.26 -17.77 5.35
N GLU A 126 -12.48 -16.97 4.63
CA GLU A 126 -12.34 -17.01 3.17
C GLU A 126 -11.03 -17.66 2.69
N THR A 127 -10.16 -18.08 3.60
CA THR A 127 -8.81 -18.61 3.31
C THR A 127 -8.79 -20.14 3.41
N SER A 128 -8.20 -20.79 2.40
CA SER A 128 -8.04 -22.25 2.36
C SER A 128 -6.68 -22.71 2.91
N ASP A 129 -5.65 -21.85 2.88
CA ASP A 129 -4.32 -22.17 3.42
C ASP A 129 -4.30 -22.22 4.97
N SER A 130 -3.91 -23.38 5.51
CA SER A 130 -3.73 -23.64 6.94
C SER A 130 -2.69 -22.72 7.60
N GLU A 131 -1.59 -22.37 6.92
CA GLU A 131 -0.54 -21.51 7.49
C GLU A 131 -1.02 -20.06 7.57
N ILE A 132 -1.70 -19.56 6.53
CA ILE A 132 -2.34 -18.23 6.56
C ILE A 132 -3.45 -18.19 7.61
N HIS A 133 -4.29 -19.23 7.70
CA HIS A 133 -5.34 -19.35 8.72
C HIS A 133 -4.77 -19.29 10.17
N GLN A 134 -3.63 -19.94 10.43
CA GLN A 134 -2.92 -19.83 11.71
C GLN A 134 -2.39 -18.41 11.96
N LYS A 135 -1.74 -17.79 10.97
CA LYS A 135 -1.23 -16.40 11.05
C LYS A 135 -2.36 -15.41 11.33
N LEU A 136 -3.49 -15.50 10.62
CA LEU A 136 -4.67 -14.65 10.84
C LEU A 136 -5.29 -14.87 12.22
N THR A 137 -5.35 -16.11 12.71
CA THR A 137 -5.84 -16.41 14.07
C THR A 137 -4.94 -15.79 15.15
N ALA A 138 -3.61 -15.84 14.97
CA ALA A 138 -2.67 -15.21 15.89
C ALA A 138 -2.81 -13.67 15.89
N LEU A 139 -2.91 -13.05 14.70
CA LEU A 139 -3.13 -11.61 14.55
C LEU A 139 -4.44 -11.14 15.21
N ALA A 140 -5.55 -11.85 14.96
CA ALA A 140 -6.85 -11.56 15.58
C ALA A 140 -6.79 -11.64 17.11
N ARG A 141 -6.14 -12.67 17.66
CA ARG A 141 -5.97 -12.83 19.11
C ARG A 141 -5.13 -11.70 19.72
N GLN A 142 -4.01 -11.33 19.08
CA GLN A 142 -3.15 -10.23 19.52
C GLN A 142 -3.89 -8.88 19.51
N ALA A 143 -4.64 -8.60 18.44
CA ALA A 143 -5.44 -7.39 18.30
C ALA A 143 -6.53 -7.30 19.38
N LEU A 144 -7.26 -8.39 19.60
CA LEU A 144 -8.32 -8.47 20.61
C LEU A 144 -7.77 -8.26 22.02
N GLU A 145 -6.67 -8.93 22.38
CA GLU A 145 -6.03 -8.80 23.69
C GLU A 145 -5.51 -7.38 23.96
N ARG A 146 -4.94 -6.70 22.95
CA ARG A 146 -4.56 -5.28 23.06
C ARG A 146 -5.79 -4.39 23.25
N ALA A 147 -6.87 -4.60 22.48
CA ALA A 147 -8.12 -3.85 22.61
C ALA A 147 -8.81 -4.04 23.98
N GLU A 148 -8.87 -5.26 24.51
CA GLU A 148 -9.39 -5.57 25.85
C GLU A 148 -8.60 -4.86 26.96
N ASN A 149 -7.25 -4.88 26.84
CA ASN A 149 -6.37 -4.20 27.77
C ASN A 149 -6.54 -2.68 27.74
N LEU A 150 -6.65 -2.07 26.55
CA LEU A 150 -6.92 -0.63 26.40
C LEU A 150 -8.30 -0.22 26.95
N LYS A 151 -9.34 -1.04 26.75
CA LYS A 151 -10.68 -0.85 27.33
C LYS A 151 -10.76 -1.16 28.84
N GLY A 152 -9.71 -1.68 29.46
CA GLY A 152 -9.69 -2.04 30.88
C GLY A 152 -10.48 -3.29 31.27
N ILE A 153 -10.92 -4.10 30.28
CA ILE A 153 -11.77 -5.28 30.50
C ILE A 153 -11.02 -6.38 31.28
N ARG A 154 -9.69 -6.43 31.17
CA ARG A 154 -8.82 -7.44 31.79
C ARG A 154 -8.29 -7.10 33.19
N GLN A 155 -8.92 -6.20 33.94
CA GLN A 155 -8.47 -5.84 35.29
C GLN A 155 -9.21 -6.56 36.45
N THR A 156 -9.62 -7.82 36.26
CA THR A 156 -10.21 -8.66 37.33
C THR A 156 -9.76 -10.14 37.28
N GLN A 157 -8.45 -10.38 37.37
CA GLN A 157 -7.90 -11.63 37.94
C GLN A 157 -6.83 -11.32 39.00
N LYS A 158 -7.24 -10.63 40.07
CA LYS A 158 -6.53 -10.57 41.36
C LYS A 158 -7.51 -10.64 42.53
N LEU A 159 -8.02 -11.85 42.75
CA LEU A 159 -8.60 -12.34 44.01
C LEU A 159 -8.04 -13.75 44.21
N SER A 160 -7.69 -14.28 45.38
CA SER A 160 -7.36 -13.78 46.73
C SER A 160 -7.47 -15.00 47.66
N SER A 161 -6.34 -15.57 48.08
CA SER A 161 -6.21 -16.61 49.11
C SER A 161 -4.70 -16.83 49.36
N VAL A 162 -4.16 -16.89 50.57
CA VAL A 162 -4.72 -17.08 51.91
C VAL A 162 -4.01 -16.13 52.90
N GLN A 163 -4.73 -15.64 53.93
CA GLN A 163 -4.10 -15.13 55.15
C GLN A 163 -3.89 -16.30 56.13
N GLU A 164 -2.65 -16.51 56.56
CA GLU A 164 -2.37 -17.05 57.88
C GLU A 164 -1.31 -16.16 58.52
N GLY A 165 -1.48 -15.87 59.80
CA GLY A 165 -0.44 -15.30 60.62
C GLY A 165 -0.53 -15.90 62.00
N ASP A 166 0.60 -16.00 62.69
CA ASP A 166 0.63 -15.61 64.10
C ASP A 166 2.06 -15.31 64.58
N SER A 167 2.09 -14.48 65.63
CA SER A 167 3.04 -14.45 66.74
C SER A 167 4.48 -13.92 66.57
N ALA A 168 4.77 -13.01 67.50
CA ALA A 168 5.98 -12.20 67.64
C ALA A 168 7.18 -12.95 68.25
N THR A 169 8.37 -12.34 68.17
CA THR A 169 9.32 -12.24 69.30
C THR A 169 10.20 -10.99 69.14
N THR A 170 10.61 -10.41 70.27
CA THR A 170 11.36 -9.14 70.46
C THR A 170 12.88 -9.30 70.57
N THR A 171 13.65 -8.32 70.08
CA THR A 171 14.89 -7.70 70.65
C THR A 171 15.35 -6.56 69.71
N ALA A 172 15.48 -5.29 70.13
CA ALA A 172 16.66 -4.67 70.79
C ALA A 172 17.98 -4.96 70.02
N ASP A 173 18.70 -3.96 69.47
CA ASP A 173 19.43 -2.94 70.24
C ASP A 173 19.94 -1.71 69.40
N SER A 174 20.36 -0.65 70.11
CA SER A 174 21.46 0.30 69.81
C SER A 174 21.38 1.31 68.64
N ALA A 175 21.20 2.59 69.01
CA ALA A 175 21.73 3.78 68.32
C ALA A 175 23.00 4.30 69.06
N PRO A 176 23.88 5.14 68.47
CA PRO A 176 23.62 6.57 68.22
C PRO A 176 24.14 7.03 66.82
N SER A 177 24.28 8.29 66.41
CA SER A 177 24.16 9.63 67.06
C SER A 177 23.76 10.73 66.04
N SER A 178 23.53 11.95 66.53
CA SER A 178 23.48 13.23 65.78
C SER A 178 24.47 14.24 66.40
N PRO A 179 24.82 15.41 65.79
CA PRO A 179 23.94 16.62 65.73
C PRO A 179 24.23 17.55 64.49
N PRO A 180 23.81 18.84 64.43
CA PRO A 180 22.42 19.34 64.39
C PRO A 180 22.13 20.43 63.29
N ALA A 181 20.84 20.72 63.06
CA ALA A 181 20.20 21.99 62.58
C ALA A 181 20.71 22.71 61.29
N ASP A 182 19.87 23.26 60.38
CA ASP A 182 18.90 24.33 60.69
C ASP A 182 17.80 24.59 59.61
N SER A 183 16.69 25.22 60.04
CA SER A 183 15.68 26.04 59.34
C SER A 183 14.93 25.61 58.03
N ALA A 184 13.70 25.13 58.22
CA ALA A 184 12.41 25.66 57.71
C ALA A 184 12.18 26.12 56.23
N LYS A 185 11.19 25.49 55.53
CA LYS A 185 9.83 26.07 55.23
C LYS A 185 8.96 25.27 54.22
N ALA A 186 7.70 25.04 54.62
CA ALA A 186 6.43 24.96 53.85
C ALA A 186 6.30 24.33 52.43
N ARG A 187 5.48 23.25 52.34
CA ARG A 187 4.57 22.89 51.22
C ARG A 187 3.37 23.89 51.15
N PRO A 188 2.48 23.96 50.12
CA PRO A 188 1.83 22.86 49.35
C PRO A 188 1.87 23.02 47.80
N THR A 189 1.82 21.96 47.00
CA THR A 189 0.64 21.26 46.45
C THR A 189 -0.30 22.10 45.55
N ASN A 190 -0.27 21.86 44.23
CA ASN A 190 -1.36 22.08 43.26
C ASN A 190 -1.40 20.82 42.37
N THR A 191 -2.38 19.92 42.50
CA THR A 191 -3.81 20.02 42.13
C THR A 191 -4.01 20.00 40.61
N ILE A 192 -4.51 18.86 40.13
CA ILE A 192 -4.88 18.60 38.74
C ILE A 192 -6.21 19.30 38.44
N ILE A 193 -6.29 20.02 37.31
CA ILE A 193 -7.55 20.39 36.68
C ILE A 193 -7.62 19.72 35.31
N ARG A 194 -8.50 18.72 35.19
CA ARG A 194 -8.99 18.23 33.90
C ARG A 194 -10.06 19.20 33.43
N ASN A 195 -9.86 19.83 32.27
CA ASN A 195 -10.95 20.52 31.57
C ASN A 195 -11.43 19.67 30.39
N SER A 196 -12.76 19.52 30.29
CA SER A 196 -13.43 18.78 29.23
C SER A 196 -13.13 19.33 27.84
N ALA A 197 -13.15 18.45 26.84
CA ALA A 197 -12.91 18.80 25.45
C ALA A 197 -13.97 19.78 24.91
N ASN A 198 -13.55 21.01 24.60
CA ASN A 198 -14.26 21.85 23.65
C ASN A 198 -13.79 21.50 22.24
N ASN A 199 -14.73 21.44 21.30
CA ASN A 199 -14.52 20.95 19.93
C ASN A 199 -13.85 22.03 19.04
N THR A 200 -12.61 22.41 19.38
CA THR A 200 -11.84 23.43 18.64
C THR A 200 -11.09 22.81 17.48
N ARG A 201 -11.36 23.26 16.24
CA ARG A 201 -10.59 22.88 15.04
C ARG A 201 -9.09 23.14 15.26
N PRO A 202 -8.20 22.21 14.89
CA PRO A 202 -6.76 22.39 15.09
C PRO A 202 -6.22 23.59 14.30
N PRO A 203 -5.28 24.37 14.86
CA PRO A 203 -4.76 25.58 14.21
C PRO A 203 -3.94 25.26 12.96
N LEU A 204 -4.03 26.16 11.96
CA LEU A 204 -3.22 26.11 10.74
C LEU A 204 -1.73 26.33 11.09
N HIS A 205 -0.94 25.27 11.18
CA HIS A 205 0.47 25.36 11.57
C HIS A 205 1.34 25.90 10.42
N ARG A 206 2.19 26.88 10.73
CA ARG A 206 3.16 27.47 9.80
C ARG A 206 4.46 26.66 9.83
N GLY A 207 4.88 26.13 8.68
CA GLY A 207 6.07 25.27 8.59
C GLY A 207 7.37 25.97 9.05
N SER A 208 8.19 25.25 9.81
CA SER A 208 9.48 25.74 10.32
C SER A 208 10.60 25.49 9.30
N SER A 209 10.96 26.52 8.53
CA SER A 209 12.18 26.54 7.72
C SER A 209 13.35 27.04 8.57
N ALA A 210 14.30 26.16 8.89
CA ALA A 210 15.34 26.37 9.91
C ALA A 210 16.35 27.53 9.69
N HIS A 211 16.17 28.36 8.65
CA HIS A 211 17.01 29.52 8.32
C HIS A 211 16.22 30.81 8.03
N LEU A 212 14.89 30.80 8.10
CA LEU A 212 14.06 31.98 7.86
C LEU A 212 13.54 32.54 9.19
N LYS A 213 13.89 33.79 9.51
CA LYS A 213 13.18 34.55 10.55
C LYS A 213 11.77 34.84 10.06
N VAL A 214 10.81 34.05 10.51
CA VAL A 214 9.39 34.27 10.25
C VAL A 214 8.95 35.56 10.94
N SER A 215 8.72 36.63 10.18
CA SER A 215 8.01 37.81 10.66
C SER A 215 6.50 37.56 10.61
N GLY A 216 5.80 37.73 11.73
CA GLY A 216 4.35 37.56 11.80
C GLY A 216 3.85 37.06 13.15
N LYS A 217 2.55 36.79 13.21
CA LYS A 217 1.88 36.07 14.31
C LYS A 217 1.85 34.57 14.00
N ASP A 218 1.63 33.73 15.01
CA ASP A 218 1.48 32.27 14.85
C ASP A 218 0.25 31.84 14.01
N THR A 219 -0.64 32.78 13.69
CA THR A 219 -1.83 32.55 12.88
C THR A 219 -1.81 33.37 11.61
N TYR A 220 -2.26 32.77 10.51
CA TYR A 220 -2.37 33.44 9.22
C TYR A 220 -3.44 34.54 9.24
N SER A 221 -3.17 35.68 8.58
CA SER A 221 -4.17 36.72 8.32
C SER A 221 -5.23 36.26 7.32
N GLU A 222 -6.35 36.98 7.19
CA GLU A 222 -7.36 36.65 6.17
C GLU A 222 -6.82 36.82 4.75
N GLU A 223 -5.89 37.74 4.53
CA GLU A 223 -5.18 37.95 3.27
C GLU A 223 -4.28 36.76 2.95
N GLU A 224 -3.47 36.32 3.92
CA GLU A 224 -2.63 35.12 3.78
C GLU A 224 -3.49 33.87 3.50
N LYS A 225 -4.65 33.72 4.17
CA LYS A 225 -5.60 32.63 3.90
C LYS A 225 -6.19 32.70 2.49
N ARG A 226 -6.59 33.88 2.02
CA ARG A 226 -7.09 34.09 0.64
C ARG A 226 -6.01 33.73 -0.38
N VAL A 227 -4.74 34.10 -0.14
CA VAL A 227 -3.61 33.70 -1.00
C VAL A 227 -3.41 32.17 -0.97
N LEU A 228 -3.40 31.53 0.20
CA LEU A 228 -3.22 30.08 0.31
C LEU A 228 -4.34 29.28 -0.39
N LEU A 229 -5.57 29.81 -0.38
CA LEU A 229 -6.74 29.26 -1.07
C LEU A 229 -6.72 29.51 -2.59
N SER A 230 -6.34 30.70 -3.06
CA SER A 230 -6.23 30.94 -4.51
C SER A 230 -5.08 30.13 -5.12
N THR A 231 -3.99 29.95 -4.37
CA THR A 231 -2.81 29.18 -4.79
C THR A 231 -2.90 27.67 -4.52
N SER A 232 -3.96 27.18 -3.86
CA SER A 232 -4.20 25.72 -3.73
C SER A 232 -4.75 25.12 -5.00
N LYS A 233 -5.43 25.89 -5.84
CA LYS A 233 -6.07 25.39 -7.04
C LYS A 233 -5.06 25.30 -8.20
N ILE A 234 -4.57 24.09 -8.47
CA ILE A 234 -3.62 23.80 -9.55
C ILE A 234 -4.31 22.81 -10.50
N ASN A 235 -4.38 23.14 -11.79
CA ASN A 235 -5.07 22.31 -12.80
C ASN A 235 -6.51 21.91 -12.38
N GLN A 236 -7.23 22.87 -11.79
CA GLN A 236 -8.58 22.73 -11.20
C GLN A 236 -8.71 21.80 -9.98
N ILE A 237 -7.63 21.17 -9.50
CA ILE A 237 -7.60 20.34 -8.29
C ILE A 237 -7.09 21.17 -7.10
N ASP A 238 -7.71 20.99 -5.93
CA ASP A 238 -7.34 21.69 -4.70
C ASP A 238 -6.27 20.93 -3.90
N TYR A 239 -5.05 21.47 -3.88
CA TYR A 239 -3.94 21.03 -3.06
C TYR A 239 -3.80 21.94 -1.84
N VAL A 240 -4.42 21.54 -0.72
CA VAL A 240 -4.36 22.31 0.53
C VAL A 240 -2.95 22.26 1.15
N PRO A 241 -2.53 23.30 1.90
CA PRO A 241 -1.29 23.26 2.67
C PRO A 241 -1.22 22.04 3.58
N PHE A 242 -0.04 21.43 3.68
CA PHE A 242 0.22 20.30 4.56
C PHE A 242 0.29 20.78 6.01
N MET A 243 -0.44 20.10 6.90
CA MET A 243 -0.60 20.45 8.31
C MET A 243 -0.22 19.30 9.25
N SER A 244 -0.07 19.60 10.53
CA SER A 244 0.13 18.59 11.58
C SER A 244 -1.01 17.57 11.67
N VAL A 245 -2.26 17.97 11.39
CA VAL A 245 -3.42 17.07 11.36
C VAL A 245 -3.36 16.06 10.21
N ASP A 246 -2.57 16.31 9.15
CA ASP A 246 -2.37 15.34 8.08
C ASP A 246 -1.41 14.21 8.48
N LEU A 247 -0.70 14.34 9.61
CA LEU A 247 0.09 13.25 10.18
C LEU A 247 -0.80 12.13 10.76
N SER A 248 -2.06 12.43 11.07
CA SER A 248 -3.11 11.46 11.46
C SER A 248 -4.11 11.19 10.32
N GLU A 249 -3.71 11.42 9.06
CA GLU A 249 -4.50 11.05 7.87
C GLU A 249 -4.73 9.53 7.83
N ARG A 250 -5.98 9.10 7.61
CA ARG A 250 -6.34 7.67 7.59
C ARG A 250 -5.92 7.04 6.26
N PHE A 251 -5.10 5.98 6.32
CA PHE A 251 -4.61 5.25 5.14
C PHE A 251 -5.32 3.90 4.89
N GLN A 252 -6.18 3.46 5.81
CA GLN A 252 -6.93 2.20 5.75
C GLN A 252 -8.42 2.39 5.47
N TYR A 253 -8.97 1.53 4.60
CA TYR A 253 -10.33 1.58 4.08
C TYR A 253 -10.86 0.16 3.87
N ALA A 254 -12.18 -0.03 3.91
CA ALA A 254 -12.79 -1.35 3.64
C ALA A 254 -12.54 -1.85 2.20
N ILE A 255 -12.37 -0.92 1.26
CA ILE A 255 -12.08 -1.16 -0.16
C ILE A 255 -10.80 -0.37 -0.50
N PRO A 256 -9.89 -0.89 -1.35
CA PRO A 256 -8.72 -0.15 -1.81
C PRO A 256 -9.08 1.25 -2.33
N PHE A 257 -8.36 2.25 -1.85
CA PHE A 257 -8.59 3.65 -2.19
C PHE A 257 -8.40 3.88 -3.69
N THR A 258 -9.32 4.64 -4.27
CA THR A 258 -9.26 5.12 -5.65
C THR A 258 -9.34 6.63 -5.61
N ASP A 259 -8.53 7.29 -6.43
CA ASP A 259 -8.40 8.73 -6.48
C ASP A 259 -9.70 9.37 -6.98
N LYS A 260 -10.25 10.29 -6.20
CA LYS A 260 -11.48 11.03 -6.53
C LYS A 260 -11.33 11.87 -7.80
N ASP A 261 -10.11 12.25 -8.15
CA ASP A 261 -9.80 13.08 -9.32
C ASP A 261 -9.61 12.21 -10.59
N GLY A 262 -9.69 10.88 -10.45
CA GLY A 262 -9.65 9.92 -11.54
C GLY A 262 -8.24 9.51 -12.00
N MET A 263 -8.20 8.77 -13.11
CA MET A 263 -6.94 8.34 -13.74
C MET A 263 -6.26 9.50 -14.46
N LEU A 264 -4.93 9.59 -14.34
CA LEU A 264 -4.18 10.67 -14.97
C LEU A 264 -4.24 10.59 -16.51
N ALA A 265 -4.35 11.74 -17.16
CA ALA A 265 -4.32 11.81 -18.62
C ALA A 265 -2.96 11.33 -19.15
N LEU A 266 -2.99 10.28 -19.98
CA LEU A 266 -1.78 9.68 -20.56
C LEU A 266 -1.24 10.52 -21.73
N ALA A 267 0.10 10.59 -21.83
CA ALA A 267 0.78 11.18 -22.98
C ALA A 267 0.45 10.43 -24.27
N ALA A 268 0.54 11.09 -25.42
CA ALA A 268 0.34 10.46 -26.73
C ALA A 268 1.24 9.22 -26.95
N LYS A 269 2.48 9.26 -26.44
CA LYS A 269 3.44 8.13 -26.49
C LYS A 269 2.98 6.94 -25.65
N GLN A 270 2.50 7.18 -24.41
CA GLN A 270 1.97 6.13 -23.54
C GLN A 270 0.70 5.52 -24.12
N LYS A 271 -0.23 6.33 -24.63
CA LYS A 271 -1.52 5.88 -25.20
C LYS A 271 -1.37 4.83 -26.30
N ARG A 272 -0.29 4.88 -27.09
CA ARG A 272 0.00 3.89 -28.14
C ARG A 272 0.25 2.49 -27.57
N ASP A 273 0.88 2.40 -26.39
CA ASP A 273 1.40 1.16 -25.82
C ASP A 273 0.61 0.70 -24.58
N PHE A 274 -0.22 1.59 -24.02
CA PHE A 274 -1.12 1.37 -22.89
C PHE A 274 -2.12 0.25 -23.12
N THR A 275 -2.26 -0.59 -22.10
CA THR A 275 -3.23 -1.69 -22.05
C THR A 275 -4.24 -1.48 -20.92
N ARG A 276 -3.77 -1.21 -19.69
CA ARG A 276 -4.64 -1.06 -18.52
C ARG A 276 -3.95 -0.28 -17.39
N TRP A 277 -4.76 0.25 -16.47
CA TRP A 277 -4.29 0.63 -15.14
C TRP A 277 -4.24 -0.62 -14.25
N ALA A 278 -3.24 -0.72 -13.39
CA ALA A 278 -3.06 -1.83 -12.47
C ALA A 278 -2.50 -1.36 -11.13
N ARG A 279 -2.89 -2.00 -10.02
CA ARG A 279 -2.26 -1.82 -8.70
C ARG A 279 -0.99 -2.66 -8.57
N PRO A 280 -0.08 -2.34 -7.63
CA PRO A 280 1.15 -3.10 -7.41
C PRO A 280 0.91 -4.60 -7.20
N GLU A 281 -0.13 -4.97 -6.45
CA GLU A 281 -0.55 -6.36 -6.19
C GLU A 281 -0.86 -7.18 -7.46
N GLU A 282 -1.05 -6.54 -8.62
CA GLU A 282 -1.38 -7.19 -9.89
C GLU A 282 -0.18 -7.44 -10.82
N PHE A 283 0.99 -6.84 -10.53
CA PHE A 283 2.20 -6.97 -11.37
C PHE A 283 3.50 -7.15 -10.57
N CYS A 284 3.44 -7.05 -9.24
CA CYS A 284 4.56 -7.21 -8.32
C CYS A 284 4.19 -8.26 -7.25
N SER A 285 5.10 -9.21 -6.99
CA SER A 285 4.87 -10.32 -6.05
C SER A 285 5.02 -9.95 -4.57
N GLU A 286 5.85 -8.95 -4.25
CA GLU A 286 6.07 -8.50 -2.87
C GLU A 286 6.28 -6.98 -2.82
N PRO A 287 5.20 -6.18 -3.04
CA PRO A 287 5.31 -4.74 -3.19
C PRO A 287 5.85 -4.03 -1.93
N LYS A 288 6.84 -3.17 -2.15
CA LYS A 288 7.56 -2.39 -1.14
C LYS A 288 7.68 -0.96 -1.61
N MET A 289 7.64 -0.02 -0.67
CA MET A 289 7.84 1.39 -0.99
C MET A 289 9.29 1.64 -1.42
N VAL A 290 10.26 1.18 -0.62
CA VAL A 290 11.70 1.21 -0.89
C VAL A 290 12.26 -0.19 -0.66
N GLN A 291 13.16 -0.65 -1.54
CA GLN A 291 13.81 -1.96 -1.43
C GLN A 291 15.15 -1.81 -0.70
N GLY A 292 15.21 -2.25 0.56
CA GLY A 292 16.40 -2.15 1.41
C GLY A 292 16.37 -0.94 2.35
N ALA A 293 17.53 -0.49 2.82
CA ALA A 293 17.64 0.53 3.87
C ALA A 293 17.62 1.99 3.37
N HIS A 294 17.84 2.21 2.06
CA HIS A 294 17.93 3.53 1.44
C HIS A 294 17.42 3.48 0.01
N VAL A 295 16.88 4.61 -0.48
CA VAL A 295 16.62 4.79 -1.91
C VAL A 295 17.92 4.79 -2.71
N ASP A 296 17.90 4.23 -3.92
CA ASP A 296 19.07 4.15 -4.78
C ASP A 296 18.83 4.83 -6.13
N CYS A 297 19.70 5.78 -6.50
CA CYS A 297 19.54 6.51 -7.76
C CYS A 297 19.82 5.64 -8.99
N PHE A 298 20.60 4.55 -8.85
CA PHE A 298 20.92 3.65 -9.95
C PHE A 298 19.79 2.66 -10.31
N SER A 299 18.79 2.50 -9.44
CA SER A 299 17.61 1.70 -9.76
C SER A 299 16.63 2.42 -10.69
N ILE A 300 16.74 3.75 -10.81
CA ILE A 300 15.79 4.57 -11.57
C ILE A 300 15.86 4.28 -13.08
N LYS A 301 14.70 3.99 -13.67
CA LYS A 301 14.47 3.86 -15.11
C LYS A 301 13.33 4.79 -15.54
N GLN A 302 13.66 5.70 -16.46
CA GLN A 302 12.66 6.50 -17.18
C GLN A 302 12.13 5.72 -18.39
N THR A 303 10.87 5.98 -18.74
CA THR A 303 10.19 5.34 -19.88
C THR A 303 9.82 6.37 -20.96
N VAL A 304 8.65 6.25 -21.58
CA VAL A 304 8.24 7.03 -22.76
C VAL A 304 7.72 8.44 -22.42
N VAL A 305 7.76 8.83 -21.15
CA VAL A 305 7.30 10.12 -20.61
C VAL A 305 8.36 11.21 -20.82
N SER A 306 7.94 12.46 -20.92
CA SER A 306 8.80 13.63 -21.20
C SER A 306 9.17 14.43 -19.93
N ASP A 307 9.29 13.75 -18.79
CA ASP A 307 9.51 14.30 -17.45
C ASP A 307 10.97 14.16 -16.95
N CYS A 308 11.95 14.09 -17.85
CA CYS A 308 13.34 13.73 -17.50
C CYS A 308 14.00 14.67 -16.48
N SER A 309 13.56 15.93 -16.42
CA SER A 309 13.97 16.92 -15.44
C SER A 309 13.56 16.54 -14.01
N PHE A 310 12.38 15.93 -13.84
CA PHE A 310 11.87 15.45 -12.56
C PHE A 310 12.56 14.15 -12.15
N VAL A 311 12.75 13.22 -13.09
CA VAL A 311 13.53 11.99 -12.86
C VAL A 311 14.97 12.28 -12.45
N ALA A 312 15.61 13.29 -13.05
CA ALA A 312 16.94 13.74 -12.65
C ALA A 312 16.93 14.31 -11.21
N SER A 313 15.89 15.04 -10.83
CA SER A 313 15.75 15.60 -9.48
C SER A 313 15.53 14.52 -8.42
N LEU A 314 14.70 13.50 -8.72
CA LEU A 314 14.59 12.28 -7.92
C LEU A 314 15.96 11.60 -7.70
N ALA A 315 16.74 11.43 -8.78
CA ALA A 315 18.05 10.79 -8.72
C ALA A 315 19.04 11.58 -7.83
N VAL A 316 19.09 12.90 -7.97
CA VAL A 316 19.92 13.78 -7.13
C VAL A 316 19.47 13.74 -5.66
N SER A 317 18.17 13.79 -5.39
CA SER A 317 17.64 13.69 -4.02
C SER A 317 17.97 12.34 -3.38
N ALA A 318 17.78 11.22 -4.08
CA ALA A 318 18.09 9.89 -3.57
C ALA A 318 19.60 9.72 -3.28
N LEU A 319 20.46 10.23 -4.16
CA LEU A 319 21.91 10.25 -3.94
C LEU A 319 22.29 11.12 -2.72
N TYR A 320 21.62 12.25 -2.52
CA TYR A 320 21.82 13.09 -1.33
C TYR A 320 21.43 12.35 -0.05
N GLU A 321 20.26 11.68 -0.01
CA GLU A 321 19.85 10.89 1.16
C GLU A 321 20.90 9.86 1.54
N LYS A 322 21.32 9.06 0.55
CA LYS A 322 22.29 7.97 0.69
C LYS A 322 23.66 8.48 1.13
N ARG A 323 24.10 9.63 0.62
CA ARG A 323 25.42 10.23 0.93
C ARG A 323 25.49 10.89 2.30
N PHE A 324 24.40 11.53 2.75
CA PHE A 324 24.40 12.38 3.95
C PHE A 324 23.56 11.83 5.11
N GLY A 325 22.86 10.70 4.94
CA GLY A 325 21.97 10.12 5.96
C GLY A 325 20.74 10.98 6.28
N ARG A 326 20.40 11.92 5.39
CA ARG A 326 19.32 12.91 5.58
C ARG A 326 18.18 12.62 4.62
N ARG A 327 17.04 12.17 5.16
CA ARG A 327 15.83 11.90 4.38
C ARG A 327 15.27 13.19 3.77
N LEU A 328 15.05 13.19 2.46
CA LEU A 328 14.44 14.21 1.61
C LEU A 328 13.20 13.60 0.91
N VAL A 329 13.38 12.85 -0.18
CA VAL A 329 12.33 12.13 -0.93
C VAL A 329 11.61 11.06 -0.10
N THR A 330 12.31 10.29 0.73
CA THR A 330 11.66 9.40 1.70
C THR A 330 10.97 10.17 2.82
N SER A 331 11.35 11.43 3.06
CA SER A 331 10.73 12.32 4.05
C SER A 331 9.44 13.02 3.60
N ILE A 332 9.02 12.84 2.34
CA ILE A 332 7.76 13.37 1.79
C ILE A 332 6.67 12.33 1.49
N ILE A 333 6.96 11.02 1.49
CA ILE A 333 5.99 9.94 1.20
C ILE A 333 5.28 9.43 2.47
N TYR A 334 3.98 9.20 2.42
CA TYR A 334 3.16 8.63 3.48
C TYR A 334 2.20 7.55 2.92
N PRO A 335 1.83 6.51 3.69
CA PRO A 335 2.05 6.31 5.13
C PRO A 335 3.50 5.99 5.52
N ARG A 336 3.79 6.07 6.82
CA ARG A 336 5.10 5.79 7.41
C ARG A 336 4.98 4.83 8.59
N ASN A 337 6.04 4.09 8.87
CA ASN A 337 6.21 3.38 10.13
C ASN A 337 6.70 4.32 11.25
N ARG A 338 6.78 3.79 12.48
CA ARG A 338 7.39 4.42 13.65
C ARG A 338 8.79 5.01 13.43
N ASN A 339 9.62 4.40 12.59
CA ASN A 339 10.96 4.88 12.23
C ASN A 339 10.94 6.07 11.24
N LYS A 340 9.76 6.59 10.88
CA LYS A 340 9.54 7.62 9.85
C LYS A 340 9.98 7.19 8.45
N GLU A 341 9.94 5.89 8.18
CA GLU A 341 10.24 5.30 6.86
C GLU A 341 8.92 5.12 6.10
N PRO A 342 8.87 5.46 4.81
CA PRO A 342 7.66 5.31 4.04
C PRO A 342 7.40 3.82 3.75
N ILE A 343 6.16 3.37 3.92
CA ILE A 343 5.78 1.95 3.82
C ILE A 343 4.79 1.70 2.68
N TYR A 344 4.78 0.47 2.17
CA TYR A 344 3.74 0.02 1.25
C TYR A 344 2.39 -0.02 1.99
N ASN A 345 1.34 0.47 1.33
CA ASN A 345 -0.03 0.43 1.80
C ASN A 345 -0.86 -0.49 0.88
N PRO A 346 -1.27 -1.69 1.35
CA PRO A 346 -2.10 -2.61 0.57
C PRO A 346 -3.57 -2.15 0.44
N PHE A 347 -3.93 -0.99 1.01
CA PHE A 347 -5.18 -0.28 0.74
C PHE A 347 -5.02 0.81 -0.33
N GLY A 348 -3.84 0.94 -0.94
CA GLY A 348 -3.59 1.74 -2.14
C GLY A 348 -3.72 3.25 -2.00
N LYS A 349 -3.86 3.82 -0.80
CA LYS A 349 -3.82 5.27 -0.57
C LYS A 349 -2.42 5.73 -0.21
N TYR A 350 -1.95 6.80 -0.85
CA TYR A 350 -0.70 7.46 -0.49
C TYR A 350 -0.90 8.97 -0.40
N MET A 351 -0.05 9.62 0.39
CA MET A 351 0.04 11.06 0.49
C MET A 351 1.49 11.47 0.25
N VAL A 352 1.70 12.38 -0.69
CA VAL A 352 3.01 12.98 -0.96
C VAL A 352 2.97 14.45 -0.57
N LYS A 353 3.98 14.91 0.17
CA LYS A 353 4.12 16.30 0.60
C LYS A 353 5.05 17.05 -0.36
N LEU A 354 4.51 17.77 -1.33
CA LEU A 354 5.28 18.54 -2.30
C LEU A 354 5.30 20.03 -1.97
N HIS A 355 6.41 20.72 -2.21
CA HIS A 355 6.53 22.16 -1.98
C HIS A 355 6.07 22.96 -3.20
N LEU A 356 4.81 23.41 -3.18
CA LEU A 356 4.07 23.93 -4.34
C LEU A 356 3.50 25.31 -4.03
N ASN A 357 3.69 26.27 -4.95
CA ASN A 357 3.23 27.65 -4.80
C ASN A 357 3.60 28.26 -3.43
N GLY A 358 4.88 28.12 -3.05
CA GLY A 358 5.46 28.74 -1.85
C GLY A 358 5.24 28.02 -0.51
N VAL A 359 4.52 26.89 -0.47
CA VAL A 359 4.32 26.11 0.77
C VAL A 359 4.31 24.60 0.53
N PRO A 360 4.62 23.76 1.54
CA PRO A 360 4.32 22.34 1.51
C PRO A 360 2.79 22.10 1.37
N ARG A 361 2.38 21.28 0.41
CA ARG A 361 0.99 20.90 0.15
C ARG A 361 0.83 19.39 0.13
N LYS A 362 -0.34 18.90 0.53
CA LYS A 362 -0.64 17.46 0.48
C LYS A 362 -1.21 17.07 -0.88
N VAL A 363 -0.62 16.03 -1.46
CA VAL A 363 -1.03 15.43 -2.74
C VAL A 363 -1.45 14.00 -2.43
N ILE A 364 -2.76 13.75 -2.40
CA ILE A 364 -3.31 12.40 -2.25
C ILE A 364 -3.35 11.75 -3.63
N ILE A 365 -2.89 10.50 -3.70
CA ILE A 365 -2.97 9.62 -4.88
C ILE A 365 -3.43 8.23 -4.48
N ASP A 366 -4.00 7.49 -5.43
CA ASP A 366 -4.02 6.03 -5.38
C ASP A 366 -2.76 5.41 -6.03
N ASP A 367 -2.63 4.09 -6.03
CA ASP A 367 -1.52 3.34 -6.63
C ASP A 367 -1.80 2.66 -7.97
N TYR A 368 -2.88 3.03 -8.68
CA TYR A 368 -3.03 2.60 -10.07
C TYR A 368 -1.92 3.19 -10.95
N LEU A 369 -1.14 2.32 -11.59
CA LEU A 369 -0.07 2.70 -12.51
C LEU A 369 -0.37 2.20 -13.93
N PRO A 370 0.08 2.90 -14.99
CA PRO A 370 -0.24 2.52 -16.36
C PRO A 370 0.68 1.40 -16.84
N LEU A 371 0.10 0.27 -17.28
CA LEU A 371 0.84 -0.85 -17.85
C LEU A 371 0.74 -0.90 -19.38
N GLY A 372 1.85 -1.30 -20.00
CA GLY A 372 1.98 -1.59 -21.41
C GLY A 372 1.61 -3.04 -21.77
N ARG A 373 1.71 -3.36 -23.07
CA ARG A 373 1.32 -4.66 -23.64
C ARG A 373 2.15 -5.85 -23.15
N TYR A 374 3.35 -5.61 -22.60
CA TYR A 374 4.24 -6.65 -22.10
C TYR A 374 4.30 -6.69 -20.56
N GLY A 375 3.37 -6.00 -19.89
CA GLY A 375 3.34 -5.88 -18.43
C GLY A 375 4.38 -4.91 -17.86
N GLU A 376 4.99 -4.09 -18.71
CA GLU A 376 5.91 -3.02 -18.33
C GLU A 376 5.18 -1.78 -17.82
N LEU A 377 5.76 -1.06 -16.86
CA LEU A 377 5.26 0.25 -16.45
C LEU A 377 5.53 1.28 -17.57
N LEU A 378 4.52 2.07 -17.91
CA LEU A 378 4.63 3.18 -18.87
C LEU A 378 4.93 4.54 -18.20
N CYS A 379 5.29 4.47 -16.93
CA CYS A 379 5.71 5.55 -16.06
C CYS A 379 7.18 5.28 -15.65
N SER A 380 7.86 6.18 -14.93
CA SER A 380 9.19 5.91 -14.38
C SER A 380 9.12 4.86 -13.28
N TYR A 381 10.12 3.99 -13.19
CA TYR A 381 10.09 2.79 -12.33
C TYR A 381 11.47 2.37 -11.82
N SER A 382 11.51 1.40 -10.90
CA SER A 382 12.75 0.82 -10.36
C SER A 382 13.14 -0.46 -11.08
N THR A 383 14.44 -0.67 -11.34
CA THR A 383 14.97 -1.98 -11.77
C THR A 383 14.63 -3.10 -10.77
N ASN A 384 14.43 -2.75 -9.49
CA ASN A 384 13.81 -3.61 -8.51
C ASN A 384 12.29 -3.62 -8.77
N LYS A 385 11.77 -4.65 -9.44
CA LYS A 385 10.33 -4.79 -9.77
C LYS A 385 9.36 -4.65 -8.59
N ASN A 386 9.87 -4.79 -7.36
CA ASN A 386 9.10 -4.70 -6.13
C ASN A 386 9.11 -3.32 -5.47
N GLU A 387 9.77 -2.32 -6.06
CA GLU A 387 10.01 -1.01 -5.46
C GLU A 387 9.16 0.10 -6.12
N LEU A 388 8.40 0.84 -5.33
CA LEU A 388 7.32 1.72 -5.80
C LEU A 388 7.56 3.23 -5.66
N TRP A 389 8.54 3.67 -4.85
CA TRP A 389 8.71 5.10 -4.52
C TRP A 389 8.87 6.00 -5.75
N ILE A 390 9.53 5.52 -6.80
CA ILE A 390 9.75 6.27 -8.06
C ILE A 390 8.42 6.52 -8.76
N SER A 391 7.67 5.45 -9.07
CA SER A 391 6.41 5.54 -9.80
C SER A 391 5.34 6.33 -9.05
N LEU A 392 5.32 6.22 -7.71
CA LEU A 392 4.37 6.97 -6.88
C LEU A 392 4.73 8.45 -6.71
N LEU A 393 6.02 8.80 -6.60
CA LEU A 393 6.43 10.22 -6.59
C LEU A 393 6.21 10.89 -7.95
N GLU A 394 6.54 10.20 -9.05
CA GLU A 394 6.24 10.67 -10.41
C GLU A 394 4.74 10.84 -10.60
N LYS A 395 3.91 9.86 -10.22
CA LYS A 395 2.45 9.99 -10.28
C LYS A 395 1.94 11.19 -9.49
N ALA A 396 2.43 11.42 -8.27
CA ALA A 396 2.05 12.60 -7.48
C ALA A 396 2.43 13.91 -8.18
N TYR A 397 3.61 13.97 -8.79
CA TYR A 397 4.05 15.16 -9.53
C TYR A 397 3.26 15.38 -10.82
N MET A 398 3.06 14.33 -11.63
CA MET A 398 2.26 14.35 -12.84
C MET A 398 0.79 14.72 -12.55
N LYS A 399 0.22 14.26 -11.41
CA LYS A 399 -1.11 14.69 -10.97
C LYS A 399 -1.20 16.20 -10.78
N VAL A 400 -0.21 16.79 -10.10
CA VAL A 400 -0.11 18.25 -9.91
C VAL A 400 0.06 18.96 -11.26
N MET A 401 0.84 18.39 -12.18
CA MET A 401 1.09 18.95 -13.51
C MET A 401 -0.02 18.72 -14.55
N GLY A 402 -1.11 18.04 -14.18
CA GLY A 402 -2.31 17.87 -15.03
C GLY A 402 -2.35 16.57 -15.84
N GLY A 403 -1.39 15.67 -15.64
CA GLY A 403 -1.30 14.37 -16.28
C GLY A 403 0.12 14.00 -16.68
N TYR A 404 0.28 12.86 -17.34
CA TYR A 404 1.53 12.40 -17.93
C TYR A 404 1.84 13.06 -19.29
N ASP A 405 0.88 13.77 -19.91
CA ASP A 405 1.10 14.57 -21.13
C ASP A 405 1.86 15.88 -20.80
N PHE A 406 3.00 15.70 -20.13
CA PHE A 406 3.83 16.73 -19.57
C PHE A 406 4.92 17.13 -20.58
N PRO A 407 5.03 18.41 -20.96
CA PRO A 407 6.01 18.87 -21.95
C PRO A 407 7.46 18.89 -21.42
N GLY A 408 7.66 18.60 -20.14
CA GLY A 408 8.93 18.78 -19.42
C GLY A 408 8.98 20.09 -18.63
N SER A 409 9.95 20.18 -17.73
CA SER A 409 10.18 21.32 -16.85
C SER A 409 11.69 21.54 -16.64
N ASN A 410 12.06 22.30 -15.61
CA ASN A 410 13.45 22.51 -15.21
C ASN A 410 13.70 21.83 -13.86
N SER A 411 14.75 21.02 -13.79
CA SER A 411 15.13 20.27 -12.58
C SER A 411 15.31 21.13 -11.34
N ASN A 412 15.57 22.45 -11.47
CA ASN A 412 15.62 23.32 -10.29
C ASN A 412 14.24 23.51 -9.62
N ILE A 413 13.16 23.61 -10.42
CA ILE A 413 11.77 23.69 -9.95
C ILE A 413 11.33 22.32 -9.42
N ASP A 414 11.68 21.26 -10.14
CA ASP A 414 11.32 19.88 -9.79
C ASP A 414 11.98 19.45 -8.47
N LEU A 415 13.27 19.76 -8.28
CA LEU A 415 14.00 19.51 -7.04
C LEU A 415 13.43 20.35 -5.89
N HIS A 416 13.14 21.63 -6.13
CA HIS A 416 12.50 22.50 -5.13
C HIS A 416 11.10 21.99 -4.73
N ALA A 417 10.37 21.31 -5.61
CA ALA A 417 9.09 20.68 -5.25
C ALA A 417 9.24 19.43 -4.37
N LEU A 418 10.40 18.77 -4.39
CA LEU A 418 10.73 17.57 -3.62
C LEU A 418 11.37 17.85 -2.25
N THR A 419 11.84 19.08 -1.99
CA THR A 419 12.60 19.47 -0.78
C THR A 419 11.89 20.50 0.08
#